data_AF-A0A9W6LCF5-F1
#
_entry.id   AF-A0A9W6LCF5-F1
#
_cell.length_a   1.000
_cell.length_b   1.000
_cell.length_c   1.000
_cell.angle_alpha   90.00
_cell.angle_beta   90.00
_cell.angle_gamma   90.00
#
_symmetry.space_group_name_H-M   'P 1'
#
loop_
_entity.id
_entity.type
_entity.pdbx_description
1 polymer ?
#
loop_
_entity_poly.entity_id
_entity_poly.type
_entity_poly.pdbx_seq_one_letter_code
_entity_poly.pdbx_strand_id
1 'polypeptide(L)'
;MMTSSRVFTTESIDLAAFLVATMHEVTVLLAAGGRRVLFEFSDTEELRNAIISYELNAILPAKRLLNSRSYLFREASRVVRSHTPPTKG
;
A
#
# COMPACT_ATOMS: atom_id res chain seq x y z
N MET A 1 0.25 14.09 -26.11
CA MET A 1 -0.23 14.49 -24.77
C MET A 1 0.39 13.53 -23.76
N MET A 2 1.32 13.99 -22.93
CA MET A 2 1.83 13.19 -21.81
C MET A 2 0.74 13.15 -20.74
N THR A 3 0.02 12.03 -20.65
CA THR A 3 -0.86 11.78 -19.50
C THR A 3 0.03 11.64 -18.28
N SER A 4 0.03 12.65 -17.39
CA SER A 4 0.58 12.47 -16.04
C SER A 4 -0.13 11.27 -15.43
N SER A 5 0.61 10.18 -15.22
CA SER A 5 0.09 8.99 -14.55
C SER A 5 -0.36 9.44 -13.16
N ARG A 6 -1.67 9.40 -12.91
CA ARG A 6 -2.20 9.75 -11.60
C ARG A 6 -1.88 8.61 -10.64
N VAL A 7 -1.59 8.95 -9.40
CA VAL A 7 -1.28 8.00 -8.33
C VAL A 7 -2.29 8.15 -7.21
N PHE A 8 -2.68 7.03 -6.62
CA PHE A 8 -3.43 6.96 -5.38
C PHE A 8 -2.49 6.55 -4.26
N THR A 9 -2.61 7.20 -3.10
CA THR A 9 -1.80 6.86 -1.91
C THR A 9 -2.68 6.64 -0.70
N THR A 10 -2.27 5.69 0.16
CA THR A 10 -2.94 5.43 1.44
C THR A 10 -1.93 5.08 2.53
N GLU A 11 -2.24 5.43 3.78
CA GLU A 11 -1.51 4.98 4.98
C GLU A 11 -2.14 3.69 5.58
N SER A 12 -3.33 3.30 5.09
CA SER A 12 -4.06 2.14 5.62
C SER A 12 -3.47 0.84 5.07
N ILE A 13 -2.87 0.05 5.97
CA ILE A 13 -2.35 -1.28 5.62
C ILE A 13 -3.46 -2.26 5.24
N ASP A 14 -4.67 -2.09 5.80
CA ASP A 14 -5.77 -3.01 5.54
C ASP A 14 -6.38 -2.76 4.15
N LEU A 15 -6.55 -1.48 3.76
CA LEU A 15 -6.93 -1.12 2.39
C LEU A 15 -5.84 -1.56 1.40
N ALA A 16 -4.57 -1.27 1.68
CA ALA A 16 -3.47 -1.69 0.80
C ALA A 16 -3.39 -3.22 0.67
N ALA A 17 -3.61 -3.96 1.75
CA ALA A 17 -3.62 -5.42 1.73
C ALA A 17 -4.77 -5.96 0.87
N PHE A 18 -5.95 -5.32 0.94
CA PHE A 18 -7.08 -5.65 0.07
C PHE A 18 -6.72 -5.42 -1.41
N LEU A 19 -6.16 -4.25 -1.76
CA LEU A 19 -5.82 -3.91 -3.15
C LEU A 19 -4.72 -4.82 -3.73
N VAL A 20 -3.69 -5.16 -2.94
CA VAL A 20 -2.70 -6.16 -3.34
C VAL A 20 -3.34 -7.54 -3.49
N ALA A 21 -4.27 -7.89 -2.59
CA ALA A 21 -5.05 -9.12 -2.73
C ALA A 21 -5.98 -9.10 -3.95
N THR A 22 -6.28 -7.95 -4.57
CA THR A 22 -6.99 -7.88 -5.86
C THR A 22 -6.05 -7.68 -7.05
N MET A 23 -4.75 -7.98 -6.88
CA MET A 23 -3.71 -7.95 -7.92
C MET A 23 -3.28 -6.55 -8.36
N HIS A 24 -3.52 -5.50 -7.57
CA HIS A 24 -2.94 -4.19 -7.84
C HIS A 24 -1.50 -4.12 -7.33
N GLU A 25 -0.60 -3.63 -8.19
CA GLU A 25 0.79 -3.40 -7.84
C GLU A 25 0.91 -2.22 -6.88
N VAL A 26 1.78 -2.37 -5.88
CA VAL A 26 1.99 -1.38 -4.82
C VAL A 26 3.45 -0.96 -4.78
N THR A 27 3.68 0.34 -4.63
CA THR A 27 4.97 0.90 -4.26
C THR A 27 4.92 1.32 -2.79
N VAL A 28 5.86 0.86 -1.98
CA VAL A 28 5.92 1.19 -0.55
C VAL A 28 6.98 2.26 -0.32
N LEU A 29 6.55 3.43 0.15
CA LEU A 29 7.37 4.63 0.27
C LEU A 29 7.33 5.17 1.70
N LEU A 30 8.34 5.96 2.07
CA LEU A 30 8.30 6.75 3.30
C LEU A 30 7.77 8.15 2.97
N ALA A 31 6.75 8.61 3.72
CA ALA A 31 6.21 9.96 3.57
C ALA A 31 7.29 11.03 3.81
N ALA A 32 7.17 12.17 3.13
CA ALA A 32 8.00 13.33 3.39
C ALA A 32 7.88 13.72 4.88
N GLY A 33 8.99 13.72 5.61
CA GLY A 33 9.02 13.90 7.07
C GLY A 33 9.28 12.61 7.87
N GLY A 34 9.39 11.45 7.22
CA GLY A 34 10.10 10.28 7.73
C GLY A 34 9.38 9.43 8.78
N ARG A 35 8.12 9.75 9.11
CA ARG A 35 7.41 9.09 10.22
C ARG A 35 6.32 8.12 9.80
N ARG A 36 5.93 8.11 8.53
CA ARG A 36 4.78 7.33 8.03
C ARG A 36 5.12 6.61 6.73
N VAL A 37 4.53 5.45 6.53
CA VAL A 37 4.65 4.67 5.30
C VAL A 37 3.43 4.96 4.42
N LEU A 38 3.67 5.18 3.14
CA LEU A 38 2.65 5.33 2.11
C LEU A 38 2.66 4.12 1.20
N PHE A 39 1.47 3.62 0.90
CA PHE A 39 1.22 2.61 -0.13
C PHE A 39 0.69 3.34 -1.36
N GLU A 40 1.49 3.36 -2.42
CA GLU A 40 1.19 4.03 -3.68
C GLU A 40 0.74 3.02 -4.74
N PHE A 41 -0.30 3.37 -5.48
CA PHE A 41 -0.90 2.58 -6.55
C PHE A 41 -1.13 3.46 -7.78
N SER A 42 -1.09 2.86 -8.97
CA SER A 42 -1.52 3.53 -10.20
C SER A 42 -3.02 3.81 -10.16
N ASP A 43 -3.41 5.07 -10.37
CA ASP A 43 -4.83 5.48 -10.35
C ASP A 43 -5.53 5.06 -11.66
N THR A 44 -6.07 3.85 -11.66
CA THR A 44 -6.88 3.29 -12.75
C THR A 44 -8.35 3.17 -12.35
N GLU A 45 -9.23 2.97 -13.34
CA GLU A 45 -10.65 2.73 -13.07
C GLU A 45 -10.86 1.45 -12.26
N GLU A 46 -10.09 0.40 -12.54
CA GLU A 46 -10.12 -0.86 -11.81
C GLU A 46 -9.73 -0.67 -10.35
N LEU A 47 -8.71 0.16 -10.06
CA LEU A 47 -8.32 0.49 -8.69
C LEU A 47 -9.48 1.18 -7.95
N ARG A 48 -10.13 2.16 -8.58
CA ARG A 48 -11.27 2.88 -7.98
C ARG A 48 -12.43 1.93 -7.68
N ASN A 49 -12.74 1.02 -8.60
CA ASN A 49 -13.77 0.00 -8.40
C ASN A 49 -13.42 -0.95 -7.25
N ALA A 50 -12.15 -1.31 -7.08
CA ALA A 50 -11.68 -2.11 -5.96
C ALA A 50 -11.80 -1.36 -4.62
N ILE A 51 -11.48 -0.06 -4.58
CA ILE A 51 -11.67 0.79 -3.39
C ILE A 51 -13.15 0.87 -3.02
N ILE A 52 -14.04 1.12 -3.99
CA ILE A 52 -15.49 1.14 -3.75
C ILE A 52 -15.95 -0.22 -3.19
N SER A 53 -15.47 -1.33 -3.76
CA SER A 53 -15.80 -2.67 -3.28
C SER A 53 -15.35 -2.91 -1.84
N TYR A 54 -14.15 -2.43 -1.48
CA TYR A 54 -13.64 -2.49 -0.11
C TYR A 54 -14.56 -1.74 0.87
N GLU A 55 -14.94 -0.50 0.55
CA GLU A 55 -15.83 0.32 1.38
C GLU A 55 -17.24 -0.31 1.52
N LEU A 56 -17.67 -1.06 0.51
CA LEU A 56 -18.90 -1.86 0.54
C LEU A 56 -18.75 -3.21 1.28
N ASN A 57 -17.65 -3.42 2.02
CA ASN A 57 -17.35 -4.63 2.80
C ASN A 57 -17.19 -5.90 1.94
N ALA A 58 -16.60 -5.79 0.76
CA ALA A 58 -16.29 -6.96 -0.07
C ALA A 58 -15.44 -8.00 0.68
N ILE A 59 -15.83 -9.26 0.53
CA ILE A 59 -15.17 -10.39 1.21
C ILE A 59 -14.12 -11.00 0.28
N LEU A 60 -12.88 -11.05 0.76
CA LEU A 60 -11.80 -11.83 0.15
C LEU A 60 -11.43 -13.02 1.05
N PRO A 61 -10.84 -14.09 0.49
CA PRO A 61 -10.36 -15.20 1.29
C PRO A 61 -9.38 -14.73 2.38
N ALA A 62 -9.67 -15.06 3.64
CA ALA A 62 -8.90 -14.58 4.80
C ALA A 62 -7.39 -14.87 4.68
N LYS A 63 -7.02 -16.05 4.18
CA LYS A 63 -5.62 -16.43 3.93
C LYS A 63 -4.92 -15.48 2.96
N ARG A 64 -5.64 -14.99 1.93
CA ARG A 64 -5.09 -14.08 0.92
C ARG A 64 -4.83 -12.70 1.52
N LEU A 65 -5.81 -12.17 2.26
CA LEU A 65 -5.69 -10.90 2.98
C LEU A 65 -4.53 -10.94 3.99
N LEU A 66 -4.42 -12.02 4.76
CA LEU A 66 -3.35 -12.19 5.74
C LEU A 66 -1.96 -12.22 5.09
N ASN A 67 -1.82 -12.91 3.95
CA ASN A 67 -0.57 -12.96 3.19
C ASN A 67 -0.17 -11.57 2.67
N SER A 68 -1.10 -10.85 2.04
CA SER A 68 -0.87 -9.48 1.55
C SER A 68 -0.48 -8.53 2.69
N ARG A 69 -1.20 -8.57 3.81
CA ARG A 69 -0.93 -7.75 4.99
C ARG A 69 0.45 -8.04 5.60
N SER A 70 0.80 -9.33 5.72
CA SER A 70 2.11 -9.76 6.23
C SER A 70 3.26 -9.32 5.31
N TYR A 71 3.06 -9.40 4.00
CA TYR A 71 4.00 -8.89 3.01
C TYR A 71 4.20 -7.38 3.17
N LEU A 72 3.12 -6.60 3.15
CA LEU A 72 3.17 -5.15 3.29
C LEU A 72 3.82 -4.69 4.59
N PHE A 73 3.55 -5.37 5.70
CA PHE A 73 4.18 -5.07 6.98
C PHE A 73 5.71 -5.22 6.94
N ARG A 74 6.21 -6.29 6.28
CA ARG A 74 7.66 -6.50 6.12
C ARG A 74 8.28 -5.44 5.24
N GLU A 75 7.64 -5.08 4.14
CA GLU A 75 8.10 -4.05 3.22
C GLU A 75 8.13 -2.67 3.89
N ALA A 76 7.04 -2.29 4.55
CA ALA A 76 6.94 -1.06 5.34
C ALA A 76 8.05 -0.97 6.39
N SER A 77 8.27 -2.06 7.13
CA SER A 77 9.33 -2.13 8.13
C SER A 77 10.73 -2.00 7.51
N ARG A 78 10.96 -2.57 6.32
CA ARG A 78 12.23 -2.45 5.60
C ARG A 78 12.48 -1.01 5.18
N VAL A 79 11.47 -0.34 4.62
CA VAL A 79 11.55 1.06 4.19
C VAL A 79 11.82 1.99 5.37
N VAL A 80 11.17 1.79 6.51
CA VAL A 80 11.44 2.60 7.72
C VAL A 80 12.88 2.41 8.21
N ARG A 81 13.36 1.16 8.26
CA ARG A 81 14.74 0.87 8.70
C ARG A 81 15.79 1.46 7.77
N SER A 82 15.59 1.44 6.46
CA SER A 82 16.57 1.98 5.51
C SER A 82 16.70 3.51 5.59
N HIS A 83 15.72 4.19 6.19
CA HIS A 83 15.72 5.65 6.36
C HIS A 83 16.05 6.09 7.80
N THR A 84 16.18 5.16 8.74
CA THR A 84 16.63 5.46 10.10
C THR A 84 18.16 5.37 10.12
N PRO A 85 18.89 6.48 10.33
CA PRO A 85 20.35 6.42 10.44
C PRO A 85 20.74 5.52 11.64
N PRO A 86 21.87 4.80 11.58
CA PRO A 86 22.32 4.00 12.72
C PRO A 86 22.53 4.93 13.90
N THR A 87 21.77 4.72 14.98
CA THR A 87 22.08 5.30 16.28
C THR A 87 23.43 4.74 16.71
N LYS A 88 24.49 5.55 16.57
CA LYS A 88 25.80 5.27 17.16
C LYS A 88 25.60 5.19 18.68
N GLY A 89 25.70 3.98 19.22
CA GLY A 89 26.00 3.73 20.63
C GLY A 89 27.51 3.67 20.84
#